data_AF-A0A843CWT3-F1
#
_entry.id   AF-A0A843CWT3-F1
#
_cell.length_a   1.000
_cell.length_b   1.000
_cell.length_c   1.000
_cell.angle_alpha   90.00
_cell.angle_beta   90.00
_cell.angle_gamma   90.00
#
_symmetry.space_group_name_H-M   'P 1'
#
loop_
_entity.id
_entity.type
_entity.pdbx_description
1 polymer ?
#
loop_
_entity_poly.entity_id
_entity_poly.type
_entity_poly.pdbx_seq_one_letter_code
_entity_poly.pdbx_strand_id
1 'polypeptide(L)'
;MRDTDIRGVTVFEEKHMISIMMFLSIGDCKKMDIYENISTNPRIPDKLDRLEALGLLNQTLDEKNKSIRLELTEKGRKVAKDFAEINTIIKSY
;
A
#
# COMPACT_ATOMS: atom_id res chain seq x y z
N MET A 1 -13.52 -1.13 22.39
CA MET A 1 -12.32 -0.72 21.64
C MET A 1 -11.67 0.40 22.38
N ARG A 2 -10.39 0.29 22.73
CA ARG A 2 -9.65 1.43 23.29
C ARG A 2 -9.23 2.32 22.11
N ASP A 3 -9.09 3.61 22.36
CA ASP A 3 -8.70 4.64 21.38
C ASP A 3 -7.36 4.31 20.65
N THR A 4 -6.55 3.46 21.28
CA THR A 4 -5.29 2.92 20.73
C THR A 4 -5.51 1.93 19.57
N ASP A 5 -6.67 1.26 19.50
CA ASP A 5 -6.99 0.22 18.50
C ASP A 5 -7.30 0.82 17.11
N ILE A 6 -7.75 2.09 17.06
CA ILE A 6 -8.19 2.76 15.81
C ILE A 6 -7.00 3.38 15.04
N ARG A 7 -5.89 3.68 15.72
CA ARG A 7 -4.72 4.39 15.15
C ARG A 7 -4.05 3.67 13.98
N GLY A 8 -4.20 2.35 13.89
CA GLY A 8 -3.67 1.59 12.76
C GLY A 8 -4.45 1.88 11.47
N VAL A 9 -5.77 2.04 11.56
CA VAL A 9 -6.65 2.29 10.41
C VAL A 9 -6.55 3.73 9.93
N THR A 10 -6.29 4.70 10.81
CA THR A 10 -6.18 6.12 10.44
C THR A 10 -5.07 6.39 9.40
N VAL A 11 -4.08 5.51 9.29
CA VAL A 11 -3.06 5.61 8.23
C VAL A 11 -3.70 5.57 6.82
N PHE A 12 -4.82 4.88 6.66
CA PHE A 12 -5.52 4.72 5.38
C PHE A 12 -6.47 5.87 5.05
N GLU A 13 -6.71 6.79 5.98
CA GLU A 13 -7.46 8.03 5.73
C GLU A 13 -6.68 8.99 4.82
N GLU A 14 -5.34 8.85 4.78
CA GLU A 14 -4.51 9.65 3.88
C GLU A 14 -4.74 9.26 2.41
N LYS A 15 -4.86 10.27 1.55
CA LYS A 15 -5.15 10.12 0.12
C LYS A 15 -4.20 9.11 -0.54
N HIS A 16 -4.77 8.21 -1.34
CA HIS A 16 -4.10 7.14 -2.12
C HIS A 16 -3.53 5.96 -1.32
N MET A 17 -3.60 5.95 0.02
CA MET A 17 -3.06 4.83 0.81
C MET A 17 -3.74 3.49 0.49
N ILE A 18 -5.08 3.48 0.44
CA ILE A 18 -5.84 2.29 0.05
C ILE A 18 -5.54 1.90 -1.41
N SER A 19 -5.47 2.87 -2.31
CA SER A 19 -5.16 2.63 -3.73
C SER A 19 -3.79 1.99 -3.92
N ILE A 20 -2.77 2.43 -3.17
CA ILE A 20 -1.43 1.83 -3.18
C ILE A 20 -1.51 0.37 -2.70
N MET A 21 -2.16 0.11 -1.56
CA MET A 21 -2.30 -1.26 -1.03
C MET A 21 -3.00 -2.20 -2.02
N MET A 22 -4.09 -1.74 -2.64
CA MET A 22 -4.82 -2.52 -3.64
C MET A 22 -3.98 -2.75 -4.91
N PHE A 23 -3.24 -1.75 -5.38
CA PHE A 23 -2.38 -1.89 -6.55
C PHE A 23 -1.26 -2.90 -6.32
N LEU A 24 -0.59 -2.83 -5.16
CA LEU A 24 0.47 -3.77 -4.77
C LEU A 24 -0.03 -5.22 -4.63
N SER A 25 -1.34 -5.45 -4.48
CA SER A 25 -1.90 -6.79 -4.41
C SER A 25 -1.96 -7.52 -5.76
N ILE A 26 -1.81 -6.80 -6.87
CA ILE A 26 -1.94 -7.33 -8.23
C ILE A 26 -0.66 -8.07 -8.66
N GLY A 27 0.50 -7.77 -8.04
CA GLY A 27 1.76 -8.47 -8.30
C GLY A 27 3.00 -7.65 -7.99
N ASP A 28 4.13 -8.08 -8.56
CA ASP A 28 5.42 -7.41 -8.47
C ASP A 28 5.30 -5.94 -8.93
N CYS A 29 5.63 -5.00 -8.04
CA CYS A 29 5.54 -3.58 -8.31
C CYS A 29 6.87 -2.89 -8.03
N LYS A 30 7.28 -1.98 -8.90
CA LYS A 30 8.36 -1.04 -8.62
C LYS A 30 7.78 0.26 -8.07
N LYS A 31 8.61 1.01 -7.34
CA LYS A 31 8.23 2.34 -6.83
C LYS A 31 7.79 3.28 -7.95
N MET A 32 8.39 3.19 -9.15
CA MET A 32 7.97 3.98 -10.32
C MET A 32 6.55 3.66 -10.79
N ASP A 33 6.12 2.40 -10.71
CA ASP A 33 4.79 1.99 -11.17
C ASP A 33 3.69 2.68 -10.33
N ILE A 34 3.96 2.99 -9.05
CA ILE A 34 3.06 3.78 -8.20
C ILE A 34 2.90 5.20 -8.75
N TYR A 35 3.98 5.83 -9.19
CA TYR A 35 3.93 7.18 -9.73
C TYR A 35 3.15 7.24 -11.05
N GLU A 36 3.29 6.21 -11.89
CA GLU A 36 2.63 6.13 -13.20
C GLU A 36 1.14 5.78 -13.08
N ASN A 37 0.77 4.88 -12.17
CA ASN A 37 -0.58 4.32 -12.12
C ASN A 37 -1.47 4.89 -11.01
N ILE A 38 -0.89 5.46 -9.95
CA ILE A 38 -1.66 5.95 -8.79
C ILE A 38 -1.59 7.46 -8.66
N SER A 39 -0.39 8.04 -8.59
CA SER A 39 -0.23 9.48 -8.36
C SER A 39 1.20 9.97 -8.53
N THR A 40 1.37 11.15 -9.14
CA THR A 40 2.65 11.89 -9.20
C THR A 40 2.96 12.67 -7.91
N ASN A 41 2.27 12.37 -6.80
CA ASN A 41 2.43 13.10 -5.54
C ASN A 41 3.87 12.95 -5.00
N PRO A 42 4.58 14.05 -4.68
CA PRO A 42 5.95 13.98 -4.19
C PRO A 42 6.09 13.28 -2.83
N ARG A 43 5.00 13.14 -2.05
CA ARG A 43 4.97 12.46 -0.75
C ARG A 43 4.74 10.94 -0.82
N ILE A 44 4.73 10.34 -2.02
CA ILE A 44 4.66 8.88 -2.17
C ILE A 44 5.77 8.15 -1.37
N PRO A 45 7.04 8.62 -1.33
CA PRO A 45 8.08 7.97 -0.53
C PRO A 45 7.68 7.87 0.95
N ASP A 46 7.27 8.98 1.55
CA ASP A 46 6.87 9.04 2.96
C ASP A 46 5.72 8.06 3.28
N LYS A 47 4.79 7.88 2.33
CA LYS A 47 3.68 6.92 2.46
C LYS A 47 4.16 5.47 2.45
N LEU A 48 5.09 5.15 1.54
CA LEU A 48 5.68 3.82 1.46
C LEU A 48 6.48 3.51 2.73
N ASP A 49 7.25 4.48 3.23
CA ASP A 49 8.03 4.35 4.46
C ASP A 49 7.10 4.12 5.68
N ARG A 50 5.94 4.79 5.73
CA ARG A 50 4.91 4.54 6.76
C ARG A 50 4.33 3.13 6.67
N LEU A 51 4.00 2.67 5.46
CA LEU A 51 3.48 1.31 5.26
C LEU A 51 4.52 0.24 5.64
N GLU A 52 5.78 0.48 5.33
CA GLU A 52 6.90 -0.38 5.73
C GLU A 52 7.09 -0.37 7.26
N ALA A 53 7.06 0.80 7.89
CA ALA A 53 7.13 0.90 9.35
C ALA A 53 5.98 0.18 10.09
N LEU A 54 4.82 0.06 9.44
CA LEU A 54 3.67 -0.73 9.94
C LEU A 54 3.77 -2.23 9.62
N GLY A 55 4.82 -2.65 8.91
CA GLY A 55 5.06 -4.01 8.47
C GLY A 55 4.09 -4.49 7.40
N LEU A 56 3.55 -3.56 6.58
CA LEU A 56 2.58 -3.88 5.52
C LEU A 56 3.26 -4.13 4.17
N LEU A 57 4.42 -3.55 3.92
CA LEU A 57 5.22 -3.82 2.73
C LEU A 57 6.72 -3.81 3.06
N ASN A 58 7.52 -4.34 2.15
CA ASN A 58 8.98 -4.22 2.16
C ASN A 58 9.43 -3.45 0.92
N GLN A 59 10.45 -2.60 1.09
CA GLN A 59 11.15 -1.93 0.01
C GLN A 59 12.54 -2.58 -0.20
N THR A 60 12.77 -3.16 -1.37
CA THR A 60 14.05 -3.83 -1.69
C THR A 60 14.71 -3.16 -2.90
N LEU A 61 15.99 -2.79 -2.78
CA LEU A 61 16.75 -2.31 -3.92
C LEU A 61 17.07 -3.46 -4.88
N ASP A 62 16.56 -3.39 -6.10
CA ASP A 62 17.01 -4.24 -7.21
C ASP A 62 18.33 -3.68 -7.75
N GLU A 63 19.44 -4.36 -7.43
CA GLU A 63 20.77 -3.92 -7.82
C GLU A 63 21.00 -3.91 -9.33
N LYS A 64 20.29 -4.75 -10.10
CA LYS A 64 20.44 -4.85 -11.56
C LYS A 64 19.87 -3.63 -12.26
N ASN A 65 18.70 -3.18 -11.81
CA ASN A 65 17.95 -2.09 -12.43
C ASN A 65 18.08 -0.77 -11.66
N LYS A 66 18.81 -0.75 -10.54
CA LYS A 66 18.88 0.37 -9.59
C LYS A 66 17.50 0.93 -9.23
N SER A 67 16.52 0.04 -9.09
CA SER A 67 15.11 0.39 -8.84
C SER A 67 14.62 -0.19 -7.52
N ILE A 68 13.71 0.49 -6.84
CA ILE A 68 13.09 -0.03 -5.61
C ILE A 68 11.91 -0.92 -6.00
N ARG A 69 12.00 -2.21 -5.64
CA ARG A 69 10.90 -3.18 -5.68
C ARG A 69 10.09 -3.05 -4.39
N LEU A 70 8.77 -3.10 -4.54
CA LEU A 70 7.78 -3.06 -3.47
C LEU A 70 7.09 -4.42 -3.40
N GLU A 71 7.01 -5.00 -2.22
CA GLU A 71 6.30 -6.26 -2.00
C GLU A 71 5.46 -6.17 -0.74
N LEU A 72 4.19 -6.56 -0.80
CA LEU A 72 3.36 -6.68 0.39
C LEU A 72 3.88 -7.81 1.29
N THR A 73 3.93 -7.56 2.60
CA THR A 73 4.13 -8.64 3.57
C THR A 73 2.88 -9.54 3.63
N GLU A 74 2.94 -10.66 4.35
CA GLU A 74 1.75 -11.48 4.61
C GLU A 74 0.62 -10.66 5.26
N LYS A 75 0.96 -9.82 6.23
CA LYS A 75 0.03 -8.88 6.87
C LYS A 75 -0.54 -7.89 5.86
N GLY A 76 0.31 -7.30 5.00
CA GLY A 76 -0.11 -6.37 3.97
C GLY A 76 -1.06 -6.99 2.96
N ARG A 77 -0.79 -8.23 2.53
CA ARG A 77 -1.66 -8.98 1.61
C ARG A 77 -3.05 -9.20 2.20
N LYS A 78 -3.14 -9.53 3.49
CA LYS A 78 -4.43 -9.68 4.18
C LYS A 78 -5.21 -8.38 4.16
N VAL A 79 -4.58 -7.26 4.53
CA VAL A 79 -5.22 -5.94 4.53
C VAL A 79 -5.66 -5.52 3.13
N ALA A 80 -4.82 -5.73 2.11
CA ALA A 80 -5.17 -5.40 0.73
C ALA A 80 -6.35 -6.25 0.20
N LYS A 81 -6.42 -7.53 0.59
CA LYS A 81 -7.55 -8.41 0.29
C LYS A 81 -8.84 -7.88 0.92
N ASP A 82 -8.79 -7.48 2.19
CA ASP A 82 -9.97 -6.91 2.89
C ASP A 82 -10.46 -5.64 2.17
N PHE A 83 -9.57 -4.76 1.69
CA PHE A 83 -9.95 -3.60 0.87
C PHE A 83 -10.56 -3.99 -0.48
N ALA A 84 -10.04 -5.03 -1.14
CA ALA A 84 -10.60 -5.53 -2.39
C ALA A 84 -12.00 -6.12 -2.20
N GLU A 85 -12.23 -6.82 -1.08
CA GLU A 85 -13.55 -7.33 -0.70
C GLU A 85 -14.54 -6.19 -0.46
N ILE A 86 -14.15 -5.16 0.32
CA ILE A 86 -14.96 -3.95 0.53
C ILE A 86 -15.31 -3.29 -0.81
N ASN A 87 -14.33 -3.10 -1.69
CA ASN A 87 -14.55 -2.50 -3.01
C ASN A 87 -15.51 -3.36 -3.87
N THR A 88 -15.44 -4.68 -3.76
CA THR A 88 -16.35 -5.60 -4.47
C THR A 88 -17.79 -5.45 -3.96
N ILE A 89 -17.98 -5.37 -2.64
CA ILE A 89 -19.29 -5.13 -2.03
C ILE A 89 -19.87 -3.80 -2.53
N ILE A 90 -19.09 -2.72 -2.50
CA ILE A 90 -19.56 -1.38 -2.93
C ILE A 90 -19.92 -1.37 -4.42
N LYS A 91 -19.09 -1.97 -5.29
CA LYS A 91 -19.35 -2.04 -6.74
C LYS A 91 -20.56 -2.89 -7.12
N SER A 92 -21.02 -3.76 -6.22
CA SER A 92 -22.19 -4.61 -6.44
C SER A 92 -23.53 -3.91 -6.16
N TYR A 93 -23.50 -2.65 -5.70
CA TYR A 93 -24.64 -1.73 -5.61
C TYR A 93 -24.64 -0.76 -6.80
#